data_AF-A0A5N5LX57-F1
#
_entry.id   AF-A0A5N5LX57-F1
#
_cell.length_a   1.000
_cell.length_b   1.000
_cell.length_c   1.000
_cell.angle_alpha   90.00
_cell.angle_beta   90.00
_cell.angle_gamma   90.00
#
_symmetry.space_group_name_H-M   'P 1'
#
loop_
_entity.id
_entity.type
_entity.pdbx_description
1 polymer ?
#
loop_
_entity_poly.entity_id
_entity_poly.type
_entity_poly.pdbx_seq_one_letter_code
_entity_poly.pdbx_strand_id
1 'polypeptide(L)'
;MHESLSISHQMRGSDLPCADEPLFDYEQVSVTDDTLEALLAETNATQHAALFAIDNGKTLDPRLLAGAACKVFPGDAEWPSPPTWDIFDKLLGGALIETVPVAAPCYKNLGLYDAGKCAIVRDNFTNPYFQEDDPTSIFWPLYQGRTCLPTPDPDGSNCTHGGFPVYAVNVSSVSHIQLAINFARNSDLRLVIKNTGHCYLGKSSGAGALSIWTHNLKNIAYYPHLDVPAYSGPAMKIGAGVTSVGYAGGYIAGGGHTPLSGLYGMAADHVMALEVVTADGRFITASAEENADLYWALRGGGGSTFGVVTSIIIRVHPKVPVTTSVFSFRTSDKVSADTFWEGVRTYFSLFIPFTDAGTYSWFTLLNLNGSYSFDMGPFFAPNHTIESFNVDVGLNAAGRISVPGNRLLPRANWEDPAKFNATFAVIRNQSEAGRRLYGYHQAPRNRANADNAVNSAFRQVICFLVFGGTLAPNPTPAQVKAASEELQNEIIAPFRAVATESEGGGAYLNEANVDEPQWQAAFYGTHYPRLLELKRKYDPKDVFYATTAVGSERWEVRDGEQGVQTQNGRLCRL
;
A
#
# COMPACT_ATOMS: atom_id res chain seq x y z
N MET A 1 6.90 33.39 23.73
CA MET A 1 8.04 33.99 23.01
C MET A 1 8.26 33.12 21.79
N HIS A 2 7.74 33.57 20.66
CA HIS A 2 7.96 32.97 19.36
C HIS A 2 9.24 33.57 18.80
N GLU A 3 10.36 32.85 18.89
CA GLU A 3 11.53 33.10 18.07
C GLU A 3 11.78 31.85 17.23
N SER A 4 11.86 32.10 15.92
CA SER A 4 12.10 31.15 14.85
C SER A 4 13.37 30.34 15.08
N LEU A 5 13.23 29.03 15.23
CA LEU A 5 14.33 28.07 15.16
C LEU A 5 14.93 28.09 13.74
N SER A 6 16.15 28.59 13.64
CA SER A 6 16.98 28.54 12.43
C SER A 6 17.48 27.11 12.25
N ILE A 7 16.67 26.26 11.62
CA ILE A 7 17.10 24.95 11.11
C ILE A 7 17.92 25.22 9.84
N SER A 8 19.15 24.71 9.79
CA SER A 8 20.07 24.95 8.68
C SER A 8 19.50 24.47 7.34
N HIS A 9 19.38 25.36 6.36
CA HIS A 9 19.12 24.99 4.97
C HIS A 9 20.34 24.28 4.39
N GLN A 10 20.18 23.01 4.04
CA GLN A 10 21.21 22.26 3.33
C GLN A 10 21.06 22.51 1.83
N MET A 11 21.95 23.30 1.23
CA MET A 11 22.15 23.29 -0.23
C MET A 11 23.06 22.10 -0.56
N ARG A 12 22.56 21.12 -1.31
CA ARG A 12 23.39 20.04 -1.87
C ARG A 12 24.23 20.56 -3.04
N GLY A 13 25.39 19.96 -3.25
CA GLY A 13 26.31 20.29 -4.35
C GLY A 13 25.68 20.02 -5.72
N SER A 14 25.90 20.95 -6.64
CA SER A 14 25.13 21.27 -7.84
C SER A 14 25.60 20.58 -9.14
N ASP A 15 25.90 19.28 -9.10
CA ASP A 15 26.44 18.57 -10.27
C ASP A 15 25.54 17.44 -10.78
N LEU A 16 24.26 17.37 -10.40
CA LEU A 16 23.34 16.33 -10.86
C LEU A 16 21.95 16.87 -11.28
N PRO A 17 21.39 16.45 -12.44
CA PRO A 17 20.19 17.05 -13.04
C PRO A 17 18.89 16.90 -12.24
N CYS A 18 18.80 15.96 -11.30
CA CYS A 18 17.67 15.86 -10.36
C CYS A 18 17.95 16.50 -8.99
N ALA A 19 19.22 16.71 -8.63
CA ALA A 19 19.61 17.29 -7.34
C ALA A 19 19.46 18.82 -7.32
N ASP A 20 19.34 19.44 -8.50
CA ASP A 20 19.12 20.88 -8.66
C ASP A 20 17.65 21.29 -8.47
N GLU A 21 16.72 20.33 -8.38
CA GLU A 21 15.30 20.62 -8.17
C GLU A 21 14.99 20.93 -6.70
N PRO A 22 14.22 21.99 -6.40
CA PRO A 22 14.02 22.43 -5.03
C PRO A 22 13.29 21.35 -4.20
N LEU A 23 13.90 21.03 -3.07
CA LEU A 23 13.25 20.34 -1.96
C LEU A 23 12.01 21.12 -1.52
N PHE A 24 10.91 20.42 -1.22
CA PHE A 24 9.78 21.07 -0.56
C PHE A 24 10.22 21.62 0.81
N ASP A 25 9.51 22.62 1.34
CA ASP A 25 9.88 23.26 2.61
C ASP A 25 10.05 22.24 3.77
N TYR A 26 9.19 21.21 3.80
CA TYR A 26 9.28 20.13 4.79
C TYR A 26 10.50 19.21 4.59
N GLU A 27 11.08 19.17 3.38
CA GLU A 27 12.27 18.38 3.06
C GLU A 27 13.57 19.13 3.38
N GLN A 28 13.50 20.45 3.50
CA GLN A 28 14.65 21.28 3.90
C GLN A 28 14.94 21.20 5.40
N VAL A 29 13.99 20.67 6.19
CA VAL A 29 14.11 20.46 7.63
C VAL A 29 14.52 19.01 7.90
N SER A 30 15.82 18.79 8.08
CA SER A 30 16.40 17.46 8.30
C SER A 30 17.34 17.43 9.52
N VAL A 31 17.55 16.23 10.06
CA VAL A 31 18.47 15.92 11.15
C VAL A 31 19.78 15.39 10.58
N THR A 32 20.87 16.05 10.97
CA THR A 32 22.27 15.64 10.91
C THR A 32 22.81 15.37 12.31
N ASP A 33 24.01 14.79 12.43
CA ASP A 33 24.66 14.56 13.73
C ASP A 33 24.79 15.89 14.53
N ASP A 34 25.26 16.97 13.89
CA ASP A 34 25.43 18.29 14.53
C ASP A 34 24.09 18.89 14.99
N THR A 35 23.06 18.85 14.13
CA THR A 35 21.74 19.38 14.51
C THR A 35 21.08 18.53 15.59
N LEU A 36 21.35 17.22 15.63
CA LEU A 36 20.82 16.34 16.66
C LEU A 36 21.44 16.67 18.02
N GLU A 37 22.77 16.85 18.07
CA GLU A 37 23.46 17.27 19.30
C GLU A 37 22.91 18.59 19.84
N ALA A 38 22.70 19.58 18.96
CA ALA A 38 22.11 20.85 19.31
C ALA A 38 20.68 20.70 19.86
N LEU A 39 19.80 19.97 19.15
CA LEU A 39 18.42 19.71 19.58
C LEU A 39 18.36 19.01 20.95
N LEU A 40 19.24 18.03 21.17
CA LEU A 40 19.32 17.31 22.45
C LEU A 40 19.82 18.20 23.59
N ALA A 41 20.76 19.11 23.33
CA ALA A 41 21.22 20.06 24.32
C ALA A 41 20.11 21.08 24.69
N GLU A 42 19.43 21.63 23.69
CA GLU A 42 18.33 22.60 23.90
C GLU A 42 17.14 21.99 24.67
N THR A 43 16.88 20.70 24.46
CA THR A 43 15.79 19.98 25.14
C THR A 43 16.20 19.32 26.46
N ASN A 44 17.44 19.55 26.94
CA ASN A 44 18.02 18.87 28.11
C ASN A 44 17.88 17.32 28.03
N ALA A 45 18.03 16.78 26.82
CA ALA A 45 17.81 15.38 26.49
C ALA A 45 19.10 14.64 26.11
N THR A 46 20.29 15.21 26.36
CA THR A 46 21.58 14.62 25.98
C THR A 46 21.77 13.18 26.51
N GLN A 47 21.20 12.83 27.68
CA GLN A 47 21.25 11.44 28.15
C GLN A 47 20.49 10.42 27.27
N HIS A 48 19.63 10.89 26.35
CA HIS A 48 18.87 10.07 25.40
C HIS A 48 19.49 10.06 23.99
N ALA A 49 20.68 10.63 23.78
CA ALA A 49 21.30 10.75 22.47
C ALA A 49 21.36 9.43 21.68
N ALA A 50 21.64 8.33 22.37
CA ALA A 50 21.70 7.00 21.76
C ALA A 50 20.38 6.56 21.12
N LEU A 51 19.22 7.02 21.61
CA LEU A 51 17.91 6.67 21.05
C LEU A 51 17.67 7.36 19.70
N PHE A 52 18.22 8.54 19.49
CA PHE A 52 17.95 9.35 18.29
C PHE A 52 19.11 9.38 17.29
N ALA A 53 20.25 8.77 17.64
CA ALA A 53 21.44 8.73 16.81
C ALA A 53 21.19 8.11 15.43
N ILE A 54 21.76 8.72 14.39
CA ILE A 54 21.82 8.20 13.02
C ILE A 54 22.72 6.95 12.99
N ASP A 55 22.38 5.98 12.15
CA ASP A 55 23.19 4.77 12.03
C ASP A 55 24.45 5.02 11.19
N ASN A 56 25.59 5.02 11.87
CA ASN A 56 26.92 5.10 11.27
C ASN A 56 27.63 3.74 11.26
N GLY A 57 26.89 2.65 11.46
CA GLY A 57 27.41 1.29 11.56
C GLY A 57 28.02 0.93 12.91
N LYS A 58 28.06 1.87 13.87
CA LYS A 58 28.64 1.65 15.22
C LYS A 58 27.60 1.56 16.35
N THR A 59 26.33 1.88 16.08
CA THR A 59 25.36 2.30 17.11
C THR A 59 24.37 1.26 17.61
N LEU A 60 24.35 0.03 17.10
CA LEU A 60 23.57 -1.01 17.77
C LEU A 60 24.47 -1.82 18.70
N ASP A 61 24.14 -1.81 19.99
CA ASP A 61 24.62 -2.83 20.91
C ASP A 61 24.21 -4.19 20.32
N PRO A 62 25.17 -5.05 19.95
CA PRO A 62 24.87 -6.37 19.41
C PRO A 62 23.94 -7.17 20.32
N ARG A 63 23.84 -6.86 21.62
CA ARG A 63 22.92 -7.50 22.58
C ARG A 63 21.44 -7.17 22.37
N LEU A 64 21.09 -6.04 21.74
CA LEU A 64 19.71 -5.72 21.34
C LEU A 64 19.27 -6.49 20.09
N LEU A 65 20.22 -6.80 19.20
CA LEU A 65 19.95 -7.60 17.99
C LEU A 65 20.11 -9.11 18.24
N ALA A 66 21.07 -9.50 19.08
CA ALA A 66 21.42 -10.87 19.41
C ALA A 66 20.71 -11.29 20.72
N GLY A 67 19.41 -11.52 20.64
CA GLY A 67 18.68 -12.14 21.76
C GLY A 67 17.17 -11.88 21.79
N ALA A 68 16.69 -10.77 21.25
CA ALA A 68 15.25 -10.51 21.22
C ALA A 68 14.57 -11.35 20.12
N ALA A 69 13.77 -12.32 20.55
CA ALA A 69 12.91 -13.10 19.65
C ALA A 69 11.77 -12.24 19.06
N CYS A 70 11.44 -11.10 19.66
CA CYS A 70 10.36 -10.22 19.24
C CYS A 70 10.71 -8.75 19.42
N LYS A 71 10.10 -7.89 18.58
CA LYS A 71 10.13 -6.43 18.79
C LYS A 71 9.58 -6.08 20.17
N VAL A 72 10.09 -5.00 20.74
CA VAL A 72 9.62 -4.44 22.02
C VAL A 72 8.14 -4.06 21.90
N PHE A 73 7.36 -4.40 22.92
CA PHE A 73 5.90 -4.30 22.94
C PHE A 73 5.41 -3.64 24.24
N PRO A 74 4.26 -2.94 24.24
CA PRO A 74 3.72 -2.34 25.46
C PRO A 74 3.61 -3.35 26.61
N GLY A 75 4.19 -3.01 27.76
CA GLY A 75 4.24 -3.85 28.96
C GLY A 75 5.56 -4.61 29.15
N ASP A 76 6.43 -4.66 28.13
CA ASP A 76 7.81 -5.15 28.32
C ASP A 76 8.63 -4.18 29.19
N ALA A 77 9.67 -4.69 29.85
CA ALA A 77 10.57 -3.87 30.67
C ALA A 77 11.36 -2.86 29.83
N GLU A 78 11.62 -3.19 28.57
CA GLU A 78 12.33 -2.39 27.59
C GLU A 78 11.42 -1.38 26.87
N TRP A 79 10.09 -1.42 27.09
CA TRP A 79 9.18 -0.43 26.52
C TRP A 79 9.56 0.98 26.99
N PRO A 80 9.70 1.97 26.09
CA PRO A 80 10.13 3.31 26.49
C PRO A 80 9.21 3.89 27.57
N SER A 81 9.83 4.46 28.61
CA SER A 81 9.11 5.04 29.74
C SER A 81 8.36 6.32 29.32
N PRO A 82 7.33 6.77 30.07
CA PRO A 82 6.63 8.01 29.76
C PRO A 82 7.56 9.23 29.58
N PRO A 83 8.58 9.47 30.45
CA PRO A 83 9.55 10.55 30.21
C PRO A 83 10.35 10.42 28.91
N THR A 84 10.57 9.20 28.43
CA THR A 84 11.25 8.94 27.15
C THR A 84 10.35 9.32 25.97
N TRP A 85 9.06 8.99 26.04
CA TRP A 85 8.05 9.44 25.06
C TRP A 85 7.89 10.96 25.07
N ASP A 86 7.87 11.61 26.25
CA ASP A 86 7.81 13.07 26.37
C ASP A 86 9.01 13.77 25.70
N ILE A 87 10.20 13.17 25.79
CA ILE A 87 11.40 13.69 25.14
C ILE A 87 11.32 13.51 23.63
N PHE A 88 10.84 12.35 23.18
CA PHE A 88 10.62 12.13 21.75
C PHE A 88 9.62 13.16 21.19
N ASP A 89 8.50 13.40 21.87
CA ASP A 89 7.52 14.40 21.44
C ASP A 89 8.10 15.83 21.42
N LYS A 90 8.90 16.20 22.42
CA LYS A 90 9.62 17.50 22.42
C LYS A 90 10.55 17.65 21.21
N LEU A 91 11.31 16.61 20.86
CA LEU A 91 12.19 16.62 19.69
C LEU A 91 11.40 16.67 18.37
N LEU A 92 10.18 16.13 18.37
CA LEU A 92 9.22 16.23 17.27
C LEU A 92 8.43 17.55 17.25
N GLY A 93 8.67 18.48 18.18
CA GLY A 93 7.92 19.73 18.28
C GLY A 93 6.42 19.54 18.59
N GLY A 94 6.05 18.49 19.32
CA GLY A 94 4.65 18.20 19.67
C GLY A 94 3.88 17.39 18.62
N ALA A 95 4.57 16.73 17.69
CA ALA A 95 3.94 15.98 16.61
C ALA A 95 3.62 14.51 16.96
N LEU A 96 3.94 14.04 18.17
CA LEU A 96 3.60 12.70 18.62
C LEU A 96 2.14 12.64 19.06
N ILE A 97 1.42 11.66 18.52
CA ILE A 97 0.03 11.37 18.86
C ILE A 97 0.01 10.07 19.64
N GLU A 98 -0.39 10.11 20.91
CA GLU A 98 -0.89 8.93 21.61
C GLU A 98 -2.21 8.54 20.96
N THR A 99 -2.22 7.38 20.33
CA THR A 99 -3.32 7.01 19.44
C THR A 99 -4.55 6.59 20.22
N VAL A 100 -5.71 6.84 19.63
CA VAL A 100 -6.99 6.32 20.11
C VAL A 100 -7.71 5.75 18.90
N PRO A 101 -8.17 4.47 18.93
CA PRO A 101 -8.91 3.91 17.80
C PRO A 101 -10.11 4.78 17.43
N VAL A 102 -10.33 5.00 16.14
CA VAL A 102 -11.37 5.92 15.62
C VAL A 102 -12.77 5.65 16.20
N ALA A 103 -13.08 4.39 16.51
CA ALA A 103 -14.38 3.98 17.06
C ALA A 103 -14.45 3.96 18.59
N ALA A 104 -13.38 4.30 19.32
CA ALA A 104 -13.37 4.33 20.78
C ALA A 104 -14.50 5.16 21.41
N PRO A 105 -14.97 6.29 20.81
CA PRO A 105 -16.13 7.01 21.33
C PRO A 105 -17.44 6.22 21.37
N CYS A 106 -17.51 5.08 20.67
CA CYS A 106 -18.65 4.17 20.72
C CYS A 106 -18.64 3.22 21.92
N TYR A 107 -17.67 3.30 22.83
CA TYR A 107 -17.47 2.31 23.89
C TYR A 107 -17.27 2.94 25.26
N LYS A 108 -17.89 2.36 26.31
CA LYS A 108 -17.71 2.84 27.70
C LYS A 108 -16.47 2.31 28.39
N ASN A 109 -15.94 1.15 27.97
CA ASN A 109 -14.86 0.46 28.68
C ASN A 109 -13.54 1.25 28.74
N LEU A 110 -13.34 2.21 27.83
CA LEU A 110 -12.17 3.09 27.80
C LEU A 110 -12.39 4.45 28.48
N GLY A 111 -13.59 4.72 29.00
CA GLY A 111 -13.94 6.03 29.57
C GLY A 111 -14.06 7.17 28.55
N LEU A 112 -14.05 6.85 27.25
CA LEU A 112 -14.07 7.80 26.13
C LEU A 112 -15.43 7.90 25.43
N TYR A 113 -16.46 7.25 25.96
CA TYR A 113 -17.79 7.20 25.35
C TYR A 113 -18.38 8.59 25.13
N ASP A 114 -18.80 8.85 23.90
CA ASP A 114 -19.48 10.07 23.49
C ASP A 114 -20.50 9.71 22.39
N ALA A 115 -21.78 9.82 22.71
CA ALA A 115 -22.86 9.40 21.82
C ALA A 115 -22.89 10.20 20.49
N GLY A 116 -22.52 11.48 20.54
CA GLY A 116 -22.49 12.35 19.36
C GLY A 116 -21.32 11.98 18.44
N LYS A 117 -20.12 11.81 19.01
CA LYS A 117 -18.94 11.35 18.25
C LYS A 117 -19.15 9.94 17.70
N CYS A 118 -19.74 9.03 18.47
CA CYS A 118 -20.05 7.69 17.99
C CYS A 118 -21.01 7.71 16.79
N ALA A 119 -22.05 8.57 16.81
CA ALA A 119 -22.94 8.74 15.67
C ALA A 119 -22.17 9.19 14.41
N ILE A 120 -21.29 10.19 14.54
CA ILE A 120 -20.46 10.68 13.43
C ILE A 120 -19.57 9.57 12.88
N VAL A 121 -18.89 8.81 13.76
CA VAL A 121 -18.04 7.68 13.36
C VAL A 121 -18.86 6.64 12.61
N ARG A 122 -20.02 6.23 13.13
CA ARG A 122 -20.90 5.22 12.51
C ARG A 122 -21.36 5.66 11.12
N ASP A 123 -21.74 6.92 10.97
CA ASP A 123 -22.26 7.46 9.70
C ASP A 123 -21.17 7.61 8.64
N ASN A 124 -19.93 7.87 9.06
CA ASN A 124 -18.79 8.09 8.15
C ASN A 124 -17.83 6.90 8.04
N PHE A 125 -18.03 5.80 8.75
CA PHE A 125 -17.03 4.72 8.80
C PHE A 125 -16.71 4.09 7.44
N THR A 126 -17.64 4.18 6.47
CA THR A 126 -17.39 3.68 5.11
C THR A 126 -16.85 4.73 4.15
N ASN A 127 -16.73 5.98 4.60
CA ASN A 127 -16.14 7.09 3.85
C ASN A 127 -14.61 6.97 3.89
N PRO A 128 -13.93 6.83 2.73
CA PRO A 128 -12.47 6.71 2.69
C PRO A 128 -11.75 7.95 3.25
N TYR A 129 -12.30 9.14 3.01
CA TYR A 129 -11.70 10.40 3.48
C TYR A 129 -11.69 10.49 5.02
N PHE A 130 -12.80 10.08 5.64
CA PHE A 130 -12.89 9.97 7.10
C PHE A 130 -11.86 8.99 7.68
N GLN A 131 -11.55 7.91 6.96
CA GLN A 131 -10.61 6.88 7.39
C GLN A 131 -9.14 7.30 7.19
N GLU A 132 -8.82 7.99 6.09
CA GLU A 132 -7.45 8.42 5.82
C GLU A 132 -7.00 9.62 6.67
N ASP A 133 -7.94 10.46 7.11
CA ASP A 133 -7.71 11.61 7.99
C ASP A 133 -7.46 11.20 9.46
N ASP A 134 -7.73 9.94 9.82
CA ASP A 134 -7.41 9.39 11.14
C ASP A 134 -6.01 8.75 11.16
N PRO A 135 -5.15 9.02 12.17
CA PRO A 135 -3.78 8.51 12.21
C PRO A 135 -3.68 6.99 12.46
N THR A 136 -4.77 6.37 12.92
CA THR A 136 -4.81 4.98 13.39
C THR A 136 -5.57 4.06 12.44
N SER A 137 -6.58 4.61 11.75
CA SER A 137 -7.56 3.82 11.03
C SER A 137 -7.07 3.33 9.67
N ILE A 138 -7.63 2.23 9.18
CA ILE A 138 -7.38 1.69 7.84
C ILE A 138 -8.69 1.31 7.16
N PHE A 139 -8.66 1.13 5.85
CA PHE A 139 -9.87 0.88 5.07
C PHE A 139 -10.41 -0.54 5.26
N TRP A 140 -9.57 -1.46 5.74
CA TRP A 140 -9.86 -2.89 5.87
C TRP A 140 -9.66 -3.36 7.32
N PRO A 141 -10.65 -3.14 8.22
CA PRO A 141 -10.52 -3.40 9.66
C PRO A 141 -10.22 -4.86 10.04
N LEU A 142 -10.41 -5.81 9.12
CA LEU A 142 -10.01 -7.20 9.31
C LEU A 142 -8.56 -7.31 9.77
N TYR A 143 -7.66 -6.56 9.13
CA TYR A 143 -6.23 -6.64 9.40
C TYR A 143 -5.79 -5.89 10.66
N GLN A 144 -6.68 -5.09 11.27
CA GLN A 144 -6.49 -4.53 12.61
C GLN A 144 -7.02 -5.46 13.73
N GLY A 145 -7.57 -6.63 13.38
CA GLY A 145 -8.15 -7.57 14.34
C GLY A 145 -9.59 -7.25 14.73
N ARG A 146 -10.22 -6.22 14.15
CA ARG A 146 -11.63 -5.83 14.41
C ARG A 146 -11.92 -5.58 15.89
N THR A 147 -10.92 -5.09 16.62
CA THR A 147 -10.96 -4.94 18.07
C THR A 147 -11.71 -3.70 18.56
N CYS A 148 -12.06 -2.80 17.64
CA CYS A 148 -12.78 -1.56 17.95
C CYS A 148 -13.54 -1.09 16.69
N LEU A 149 -14.70 -1.69 16.42
CA LEU A 149 -15.57 -1.32 15.30
C LEU A 149 -16.68 -0.39 15.78
N PRO A 150 -17.25 0.48 14.94
CA PRO A 150 -18.38 1.31 15.35
C PRO A 150 -19.57 0.43 15.77
N THR A 151 -20.12 0.71 16.96
CA THR A 151 -21.24 -0.03 17.53
C THR A 151 -22.32 0.93 18.04
N PRO A 152 -23.61 0.65 17.86
CA PRO A 152 -24.68 1.39 18.52
C PRO A 152 -24.86 0.97 19.99
N ASP A 153 -24.28 -0.16 20.39
CA ASP A 153 -24.33 -0.69 21.76
C ASP A 153 -22.98 -0.48 22.45
N PRO A 154 -22.87 0.53 23.33
CA PRO A 154 -21.59 0.89 23.97
C PRO A 154 -21.17 -0.04 25.12
N ASP A 155 -22.04 -0.96 25.54
CA ASP A 155 -21.79 -1.94 26.59
C ASP A 155 -21.70 -3.38 26.05
N GLY A 156 -22.15 -3.62 24.81
CA GLY A 156 -22.22 -4.95 24.20
C GLY A 156 -20.88 -5.60 23.85
N SER A 157 -19.78 -4.83 23.81
CA SER A 157 -18.42 -5.34 23.61
C SER A 157 -17.38 -4.33 24.10
N ASN A 158 -16.10 -4.73 24.14
CA ASN A 158 -15.00 -3.85 24.52
C ASN A 158 -14.20 -3.40 23.30
N CYS A 159 -13.83 -2.11 23.27
CA CYS A 159 -12.80 -1.62 22.37
C CYS A 159 -11.41 -1.88 22.97
N THR A 160 -10.50 -2.42 22.15
CA THR A 160 -9.07 -2.53 22.49
C THR A 160 -8.19 -2.07 21.33
N HIS A 161 -6.94 -1.71 21.63
CA HIS A 161 -5.99 -1.22 20.62
C HIS A 161 -5.72 -2.20 19.49
N GLY A 162 -5.81 -3.51 19.73
CA GLY A 162 -5.56 -4.53 18.72
C GLY A 162 -4.37 -4.26 17.79
N GLY A 163 -4.62 -4.28 16.46
CA GLY A 163 -3.63 -4.00 15.42
C GLY A 163 -3.41 -2.51 15.10
N PHE A 164 -4.00 -1.59 15.87
CA PHE A 164 -3.72 -0.16 15.74
C PHE A 164 -2.32 0.14 16.33
N PRO A 165 -1.54 1.07 15.74
CA PRO A 165 -0.29 1.53 16.36
C PRO A 165 -0.60 2.17 17.72
N VAL A 166 0.37 2.24 18.62
CA VAL A 166 0.21 2.86 19.96
C VAL A 166 0.49 4.36 19.89
N TYR A 167 1.51 4.73 19.12
CA TYR A 167 1.85 6.11 18.82
C TYR A 167 1.88 6.34 17.32
N ALA A 168 1.52 7.54 16.88
CA ALA A 168 1.69 7.99 15.51
C ALA A 168 2.43 9.32 15.49
N VAL A 169 3.36 9.49 14.56
CA VAL A 169 4.03 10.77 14.31
C VAL A 169 3.28 11.48 13.19
N ASN A 170 2.73 12.65 13.49
CA ASN A 170 2.12 13.53 12.50
C ASN A 170 3.23 14.22 11.69
N VAL A 171 3.57 13.64 10.54
CA VAL A 171 4.72 14.11 9.76
C VAL A 171 4.40 15.42 9.06
N SER A 172 5.20 16.44 9.34
CA SER A 172 5.23 17.73 8.63
C SER A 172 6.64 18.14 8.21
N SER A 173 7.65 17.32 8.48
CA SER A 173 9.06 17.52 8.10
C SER A 173 9.80 16.20 7.92
N VAL A 174 10.90 16.22 7.18
CA VAL A 174 11.85 15.10 7.08
C VAL A 174 12.46 14.77 8.45
N SER A 175 12.70 15.77 9.30
CA SER A 175 13.22 15.54 10.66
C SER A 175 12.31 14.65 11.50
N HIS A 176 10.98 14.76 11.39
CA HIS A 176 10.05 13.89 12.09
C HIS A 176 10.23 12.42 11.68
N ILE A 177 10.42 12.16 10.39
CA ILE A 177 10.64 10.82 9.85
C ILE A 177 11.98 10.26 10.35
N GLN A 178 13.05 11.06 10.28
CA GLN A 178 14.38 10.64 10.72
C GLN A 178 14.41 10.30 12.22
N LEU A 179 13.83 11.18 13.06
CA LEU A 179 13.75 10.94 14.50
C LEU A 179 12.92 9.68 14.81
N ALA A 180 11.80 9.46 14.13
CA ALA A 180 10.97 8.27 14.32
C ALA A 180 11.69 6.97 13.92
N ILE A 181 12.39 6.96 12.78
CA ILE A 181 13.19 5.81 12.34
C ILE A 181 14.30 5.52 13.34
N ASN A 182 15.05 6.54 13.75
CA ASN A 182 16.16 6.37 14.69
C ASN A 182 15.65 5.87 16.04
N PHE A 183 14.60 6.49 16.58
CA PHE A 183 13.99 6.10 17.83
C PHE A 183 13.48 4.66 17.81
N ALA A 184 12.75 4.27 16.77
CA ALA A 184 12.23 2.91 16.64
C ALA A 184 13.34 1.87 16.46
N ARG A 185 14.33 2.15 15.60
CA ARG A 185 15.49 1.27 15.39
C ARG A 185 16.30 1.07 16.67
N ASN A 186 16.61 2.16 17.37
CA ASN A 186 17.51 2.14 18.52
C ASN A 186 16.81 1.64 19.80
N SER A 187 15.47 1.61 19.82
CA SER A 187 14.64 1.05 20.90
C SER A 187 14.00 -0.31 20.54
N ASP A 188 14.37 -0.89 19.38
CA ASP A 188 13.79 -2.11 18.80
C ASP A 188 12.26 -2.17 18.78
N LEU A 189 11.63 -1.01 18.55
CA LEU A 189 10.18 -0.90 18.36
C LEU A 189 9.79 -1.37 16.96
N ARG A 190 8.58 -1.90 16.84
CA ARG A 190 7.95 -2.11 15.54
C ARG A 190 7.64 -0.74 14.91
N LEU A 191 8.16 -0.48 13.72
CA LEU A 191 7.85 0.70 12.94
C LEU A 191 6.80 0.38 11.87
N VAL A 192 5.78 1.23 11.73
CA VAL A 192 4.74 1.16 10.70
C VAL A 192 4.76 2.44 9.89
N ILE A 193 4.46 2.35 8.60
CA ILE A 193 4.33 3.53 7.72
C ILE A 193 2.90 3.56 7.21
N LYS A 194 2.18 4.65 7.49
CA LYS A 194 0.81 4.86 7.03
C LYS A 194 0.71 6.13 6.21
N ASN A 195 0.17 6.00 5.01
CA ASN A 195 -0.36 7.12 4.25
C ASN A 195 -1.87 7.19 4.46
N THR A 196 -2.65 6.59 3.56
CA THR A 196 -4.13 6.59 3.61
C THR A 196 -4.71 5.48 4.49
N GLY A 197 -4.02 4.33 4.59
CA GLY A 197 -4.59 3.12 5.19
C GLY A 197 -5.36 2.24 4.19
N HIS A 198 -5.21 2.48 2.88
CA HIS A 198 -5.90 1.70 1.82
C HIS A 198 -5.40 0.24 1.68
N CYS A 199 -4.32 -0.17 2.35
CA CYS A 199 -3.67 -1.45 2.08
C CYS A 199 -4.55 -2.66 2.40
N TYR A 200 -4.89 -3.44 1.37
CA TYR A 200 -5.69 -4.67 1.41
C TYR A 200 -5.09 -5.83 2.22
N LEU A 201 -3.85 -5.72 2.70
CA LEU A 201 -3.15 -6.76 3.47
C LEU A 201 -2.75 -6.25 4.88
N GLY A 202 -3.15 -5.03 5.25
CA GLY A 202 -2.78 -4.43 6.54
C GLY A 202 -1.32 -3.97 6.66
N LYS A 203 -0.58 -3.82 5.56
CA LYS A 203 0.86 -3.42 5.57
C LYS A 203 1.13 -2.05 6.23
N SER A 204 0.09 -1.27 6.50
CA SER A 204 0.14 0.06 7.12
C SER A 204 -0.43 0.11 8.53
N SER A 205 -0.52 -1.02 9.22
CA SER A 205 -0.95 -1.12 10.63
C SER A 205 -0.07 -2.12 11.40
N GLY A 206 -0.16 -2.11 12.73
CA GLY A 206 0.66 -2.97 13.58
C GLY A 206 0.45 -2.75 15.05
N ALA A 207 0.10 -3.81 15.78
CA ALA A 207 0.01 -3.78 17.23
C ALA A 207 1.36 -3.41 17.86
N GLY A 208 1.33 -2.56 18.90
CA GLY A 208 2.52 -2.15 19.64
C GLY A 208 3.48 -1.24 18.86
N ALA A 209 3.07 -0.77 17.67
CA ALA A 209 3.97 -0.04 16.78
C ALA A 209 4.02 1.47 17.06
N LEU A 210 5.11 2.09 16.62
CA LEU A 210 5.17 3.51 16.27
C LEU A 210 4.84 3.66 14.78
N SER A 211 3.85 4.50 14.45
CA SER A 211 3.44 4.78 13.08
C SER A 211 4.04 6.10 12.59
N ILE A 212 4.62 6.10 11.39
CA ILE A 212 4.97 7.31 10.65
C ILE A 212 3.78 7.62 9.73
N TRP A 213 3.03 8.68 10.05
CA TRP A 213 1.84 9.08 9.30
C TRP A 213 2.18 10.17 8.29
N THR A 214 2.42 9.75 7.03
CA THR A 214 2.88 10.64 5.94
C THR A 214 1.75 11.42 5.26
N HIS A 215 0.51 11.24 5.72
CA HIS A 215 -0.69 11.78 5.09
C HIS A 215 -0.61 13.29 4.87
N ASN A 216 0.01 14.05 5.76
CA ASN A 216 0.02 15.52 5.70
C ASN A 216 1.05 16.13 4.73
N LEU A 217 1.87 15.31 4.06
CA LEU A 217 2.81 15.76 3.03
C LEU A 217 2.09 15.97 1.68
N LYS A 218 1.29 17.05 1.58
CA LYS A 218 0.33 17.29 0.48
C LYS A 218 0.85 18.13 -0.69
N ASN A 219 2.07 18.64 -0.64
CA ASN A 219 2.57 19.56 -1.68
C ASN A 219 2.62 18.91 -3.07
N ILE A 220 2.26 19.70 -4.10
CA ILE A 220 2.41 19.35 -5.51
C ILE A 220 3.05 20.53 -6.22
N ALA A 221 4.12 20.28 -6.96
CA ALA A 221 4.75 21.26 -7.84
C ALA A 221 4.71 20.76 -9.29
N TYR A 222 4.32 21.63 -10.21
CA TYR A 222 4.35 21.36 -11.65
C TYR A 222 5.57 22.05 -12.28
N TYR A 223 6.33 21.28 -13.04
CA TYR A 223 7.47 21.75 -13.81
C TYR A 223 7.06 21.71 -15.28
N PRO A 224 6.85 22.88 -15.93
CA PRO A 224 6.49 22.92 -17.35
C PRO A 224 7.53 22.25 -18.24
N HIS A 225 8.79 22.24 -17.79
CA HIS A 225 9.91 21.61 -18.45
C HIS A 225 10.94 21.19 -17.40
N LEU A 226 11.32 19.92 -17.43
CA LEU A 226 12.37 19.32 -16.62
C LEU A 226 13.31 18.56 -17.57
N ASP A 227 14.60 18.84 -17.47
CA ASP A 227 15.64 18.17 -18.26
C ASP A 227 16.48 17.29 -17.35
N VAL A 228 16.32 15.98 -17.50
CA VAL A 228 17.13 14.95 -16.86
C VAL A 228 17.64 13.97 -17.94
N PRO A 229 18.77 13.28 -17.74
CA PRO A 229 19.39 12.46 -18.79
C PRO A 229 18.46 11.40 -19.41
N ALA A 230 17.47 10.91 -18.66
CA ALA A 230 16.49 9.94 -19.13
C ALA A 230 15.17 10.56 -19.67
N TYR A 231 14.96 11.87 -19.54
CA TYR A 231 13.69 12.53 -19.87
C TYR A 231 13.82 14.05 -20.03
N SER A 232 13.22 14.59 -21.08
CA SER A 232 13.05 16.03 -21.28
C SER A 232 11.57 16.31 -21.54
N GLY A 233 10.95 17.12 -20.68
CA GLY A 233 9.53 17.47 -20.81
C GLY A 233 8.84 17.84 -19.48
N PRO A 234 7.51 17.95 -19.46
CA PRO A 234 6.78 18.37 -18.26
C PRO A 234 6.79 17.31 -17.16
N ALA A 235 6.96 17.75 -15.92
CA ALA A 235 7.03 16.88 -14.74
C ALA A 235 6.15 17.40 -13.59
N MET A 236 5.87 16.53 -12.61
CA MET A 236 5.29 16.91 -11.33
C MET A 236 6.10 16.32 -10.19
N LYS A 237 6.39 17.13 -9.17
CA LYS A 237 6.82 16.64 -7.85
C LYS A 237 5.60 16.53 -6.95
N ILE A 238 5.43 15.39 -6.31
CA ILE A 238 4.23 15.01 -5.55
C ILE A 238 4.66 14.53 -4.17
N GLY A 239 4.16 15.17 -3.11
CA GLY A 239 4.40 14.74 -1.74
C GLY A 239 3.76 13.40 -1.42
N ALA A 240 4.36 12.67 -0.47
CA ALA A 240 3.95 11.32 -0.09
C ALA A 240 2.48 11.22 0.32
N GLY A 241 1.93 12.28 0.89
CA GLY A 241 0.59 12.36 1.44
C GLY A 241 -0.51 12.62 0.42
N VAL A 242 -0.21 12.84 -0.86
CA VAL A 242 -1.24 13.15 -1.88
C VAL A 242 -2.13 11.91 -2.15
N THR A 243 -3.45 12.08 -1.96
CA THR A 243 -4.48 11.01 -1.97
C THR A 243 -5.34 11.07 -3.25
N SER A 244 -6.39 10.25 -3.48
CA SER A 244 -7.23 9.45 -2.56
C SER A 244 -6.71 8.04 -2.21
N VAL A 245 -6.00 7.35 -3.10
CA VAL A 245 -5.41 6.02 -2.76
C VAL A 245 -4.08 6.18 -2.00
N GLY A 246 -3.36 7.28 -2.25
CA GLY A 246 -1.99 7.52 -1.78
C GLY A 246 -0.99 7.29 -2.91
N TYR A 247 -0.91 8.24 -3.84
CA TYR A 247 -0.24 8.07 -5.14
C TYR A 247 1.24 7.68 -4.97
N ALA A 248 2.00 8.48 -4.20
CA ALA A 248 3.42 8.26 -3.95
C ALA A 248 3.74 7.17 -2.91
N GLY A 249 2.71 6.50 -2.36
CA GLY A 249 2.87 5.44 -1.37
C GLY A 249 2.87 4.04 -1.99
N GLY A 250 2.08 3.14 -1.39
CA GLY A 250 1.98 1.75 -1.83
C GLY A 250 1.54 1.57 -3.28
N TYR A 251 0.81 2.53 -3.87
CA TYR A 251 0.41 2.49 -5.28
C TYR A 251 1.61 2.44 -6.22
N ILE A 252 2.47 3.47 -6.19
CA ILE A 252 3.72 3.50 -6.97
C ILE A 252 4.67 2.38 -6.51
N ALA A 253 4.83 2.19 -5.21
CA ALA A 253 5.78 1.20 -4.70
C ALA A 253 5.43 -0.23 -5.12
N GLY A 254 4.14 -0.56 -5.33
CA GLY A 254 3.70 -1.85 -5.86
C GLY A 254 3.55 -1.92 -7.39
N GLY A 255 3.74 -0.81 -8.10
CA GLY A 255 3.65 -0.70 -9.56
C GLY A 255 2.58 0.29 -10.02
N GLY A 256 1.33 0.09 -9.61
CA GLY A 256 0.20 0.98 -9.90
C GLY A 256 -0.33 0.86 -11.33
N HIS A 257 -1.40 0.07 -11.52
CA HIS A 257 -2.10 0.02 -12.80
C HIS A 257 -3.08 1.18 -12.94
N THR A 258 -3.40 1.56 -14.18
CA THR A 258 -4.31 2.66 -14.48
C THR A 258 -4.99 2.45 -15.84
N PRO A 259 -6.19 3.03 -16.05
CA PRO A 259 -6.80 3.26 -17.35
C PRO A 259 -5.84 3.59 -18.51
N LEU A 260 -4.77 4.33 -18.23
CA LEU A 260 -3.79 4.74 -19.24
C LEU A 260 -2.61 3.76 -19.41
N SER A 261 -2.59 2.65 -18.67
CA SER A 261 -1.43 1.75 -18.66
C SER A 261 -1.17 1.12 -20.01
N GLY A 262 -2.21 0.86 -20.81
CA GLY A 262 -2.06 0.35 -22.19
C GLY A 262 -1.24 1.28 -23.10
N LEU A 263 -1.23 2.58 -22.80
CA LEU A 263 -0.51 3.61 -23.56
C LEU A 263 0.85 3.93 -22.96
N TYR A 264 0.90 4.12 -21.64
CA TYR A 264 2.07 4.72 -20.96
C TYR A 264 2.85 3.75 -20.06
N GLY A 265 2.25 2.62 -19.67
CA GLY A 265 2.87 1.65 -18.76
C GLY A 265 2.32 1.73 -17.33
N MET A 266 3.03 1.12 -16.38
CA MET A 266 2.67 1.17 -14.96
C MET A 266 3.02 2.54 -14.39
N ALA A 267 2.32 3.00 -13.36
CA ALA A 267 2.59 4.29 -12.72
C ALA A 267 4.06 4.40 -12.25
N ALA A 268 4.62 3.32 -11.72
CA ALA A 268 6.03 3.23 -11.33
C ALA A 268 7.03 3.40 -12.48
N ASP A 269 6.61 3.16 -13.73
CA ASP A 269 7.47 3.36 -14.92
C ASP A 269 7.71 4.86 -15.19
N HIS A 270 6.93 5.76 -14.58
CA HIS A 270 6.98 7.22 -14.79
C HIS A 270 7.76 8.00 -13.74
N VAL A 271 8.15 7.36 -12.64
CA VAL A 271 8.94 8.00 -11.60
C VAL A 271 10.36 8.20 -12.09
N MET A 272 10.90 9.40 -11.85
CA MET A 272 12.25 9.83 -12.26
C MET A 272 13.19 10.00 -11.06
N ALA A 273 12.65 10.45 -9.93
CA ALA A 273 13.38 10.57 -8.67
C ALA A 273 12.41 10.38 -7.49
N LEU A 274 12.94 9.93 -6.36
CA LEU A 274 12.24 9.86 -5.09
C LEU A 274 13.12 10.48 -4.01
N GLU A 275 12.51 11.26 -3.13
CA GLU A 275 13.12 11.69 -1.89
C GLU A 275 12.73 10.71 -0.78
N VAL A 276 13.72 10.21 -0.03
CA VAL A 276 13.55 9.02 0.83
C VAL A 276 14.38 9.15 2.11
N VAL A 277 13.80 8.76 3.24
CA VAL A 277 14.56 8.48 4.47
C VAL A 277 14.79 6.98 4.60
N THR A 278 16.06 6.57 4.62
CA THR A 278 16.48 5.15 4.71
C THR A 278 16.49 4.63 6.15
N ALA A 279 16.63 3.30 6.31
CA ALA A 279 16.57 2.64 7.63
C ALA A 279 17.67 3.08 8.60
N ASP A 280 18.77 3.64 8.07
CA ASP A 280 19.87 4.25 8.82
C ASP A 280 19.58 5.69 9.29
N GLY A 281 18.44 6.26 8.90
CA GLY A 281 18.02 7.62 9.26
C GLY A 281 18.53 8.72 8.33
N ARG A 282 19.14 8.38 7.19
CA ARG A 282 19.61 9.38 6.21
C ARG A 282 18.49 9.78 5.25
N PHE A 283 18.40 11.08 4.97
CA PHE A 283 17.56 11.61 3.89
C PHE A 283 18.38 11.66 2.59
N ILE A 284 17.92 10.98 1.54
CA ILE A 284 18.64 10.82 0.27
C ILE A 284 17.69 10.92 -0.92
N THR A 285 18.27 11.19 -2.09
CA THR A 285 17.59 11.17 -3.37
C THR A 285 17.90 9.86 -4.07
N ALA A 286 16.86 9.18 -4.57
CA ALA A 286 16.98 7.96 -5.36
C ALA A 286 16.52 8.23 -6.79
N SER A 287 17.44 8.17 -7.75
CA SER A 287 17.23 8.41 -9.18
C SER A 287 18.01 7.40 -10.02
N ALA A 288 17.99 7.54 -11.35
CA ALA A 288 18.81 6.69 -12.23
C ALA A 288 20.33 6.90 -12.04
N GLU A 289 20.73 8.05 -11.49
CA GLU A 289 22.13 8.45 -11.35
C GLU A 289 22.62 8.44 -9.90
N GLU A 290 21.71 8.56 -8.93
CA GLU A 290 22.01 8.57 -7.50
C GLU A 290 21.21 7.45 -6.80
N ASN A 291 21.88 6.57 -6.05
CA ASN A 291 21.23 5.44 -5.38
C ASN A 291 20.36 4.58 -6.32
N ALA A 292 20.87 4.31 -7.54
CA ALA A 292 20.13 3.71 -8.64
C ALA A 292 19.50 2.34 -8.35
N ASP A 293 20.12 1.55 -7.48
CA ASP A 293 19.59 0.27 -7.02
C ASP A 293 18.42 0.43 -6.04
N LEU A 294 18.47 1.41 -5.12
CA LEU A 294 17.32 1.79 -4.30
C LEU A 294 16.18 2.36 -5.16
N TYR A 295 16.51 3.22 -6.11
CA TYR A 295 15.57 3.77 -7.08
C TYR A 295 14.86 2.68 -7.90
N TRP A 296 15.59 1.63 -8.28
CA TRP A 296 15.00 0.45 -8.91
C TRP A 296 14.03 -0.28 -7.97
N ALA A 297 14.43 -0.52 -6.72
CA ALA A 297 13.63 -1.25 -5.73
C ALA A 297 12.34 -0.51 -5.32
N LEU A 298 12.39 0.82 -5.17
CA LEU A 298 11.23 1.63 -4.78
C LEU A 298 10.15 1.73 -5.87
N ARG A 299 10.47 1.35 -7.12
CA ARG A 299 9.54 1.38 -8.25
C ARG A 299 9.05 -0.03 -8.58
N GLY A 300 8.20 -0.58 -7.72
CA GLY A 300 7.55 -1.89 -7.90
C GLY A 300 7.95 -2.97 -6.89
N GLY A 301 8.96 -2.74 -6.05
CA GLY A 301 9.42 -3.67 -5.01
C GLY A 301 8.56 -3.72 -3.73
N GLY A 302 7.43 -3.02 -3.71
CA GLY A 302 6.48 -2.97 -2.60
C GLY A 302 6.80 -1.87 -1.57
N GLY A 303 5.75 -1.28 -1.01
CA GLY A 303 5.87 -0.27 0.05
C GLY A 303 6.30 -0.85 1.40
N SER A 304 6.69 0.03 2.32
CA SER A 304 7.05 -0.29 3.71
C SER A 304 8.23 -1.27 3.89
N THR A 305 9.20 -1.26 2.96
CA THR A 305 10.36 -2.19 3.05
C THR A 305 11.75 -1.57 2.86
N PHE A 306 11.90 -0.58 1.98
CA PHE A 306 13.23 -0.02 1.64
C PHE A 306 13.51 1.37 2.25
N GLY A 307 12.47 2.11 2.64
CA GLY A 307 12.58 3.47 3.15
C GLY A 307 11.22 4.16 3.26
N VAL A 308 11.21 5.36 3.84
CA VAL A 308 10.04 6.24 3.90
C VAL A 308 10.18 7.29 2.79
N VAL A 309 9.37 7.18 1.75
CA VAL A 309 9.30 8.17 0.66
C VAL A 309 8.63 9.45 1.18
N THR A 310 9.22 10.61 0.89
CA THR A 310 8.68 11.94 1.25
C THR A 310 8.06 12.65 0.06
N SER A 311 8.65 12.48 -1.12
CA SER A 311 8.08 12.92 -2.39
C SER A 311 8.62 12.12 -3.57
N ILE A 312 7.94 12.22 -4.71
CA ILE A 312 8.37 11.65 -5.98
C ILE A 312 8.31 12.70 -7.09
N ILE A 313 9.19 12.58 -8.08
CA ILE A 313 9.10 13.33 -9.35
C ILE A 313 8.63 12.36 -10.43
N ILE A 314 7.55 12.71 -11.12
CA ILE A 314 6.97 11.91 -12.21
C ILE A 314 6.92 12.68 -13.52
N ARG A 315 6.99 11.95 -14.64
CA ARG A 315 6.70 12.47 -15.97
C ARG A 315 5.21 12.78 -16.10
N VAL A 316 4.88 13.85 -16.81
CA VAL A 316 3.49 14.23 -17.12
C VAL A 316 3.23 14.01 -18.60
N HIS A 317 2.02 13.55 -18.91
CA HIS A 317 1.60 13.31 -20.29
C HIS A 317 0.62 14.40 -20.77
N PRO A 318 0.66 14.78 -22.05
CA PRO A 318 -0.36 15.65 -22.63
C PRO A 318 -1.76 15.09 -22.42
N LYS A 319 -2.74 15.99 -22.28
CA LYS A 319 -4.16 15.60 -22.27
C LYS A 319 -4.50 14.90 -23.58
N VAL A 320 -5.18 13.76 -23.50
CA VAL A 320 -5.65 13.01 -24.66
C VAL A 320 -7.17 12.98 -24.69
N PRO A 321 -7.82 13.07 -25.87
CA PRO A 321 -9.24 12.82 -25.98
C PRO A 321 -9.53 11.35 -25.62
N VAL A 322 -10.59 11.11 -24.86
CA VAL A 322 -11.01 9.76 -24.45
C VAL A 322 -12.42 9.51 -24.95
N THR A 323 -12.61 8.39 -25.65
CA THR A 323 -13.94 7.88 -26.03
C THR A 323 -14.27 6.71 -25.13
N THR A 324 -15.54 6.66 -24.69
CA THR A 324 -15.97 5.67 -23.70
C THR A 324 -17.20 4.92 -24.16
N SER A 325 -17.29 3.67 -23.72
CA SER A 325 -18.38 2.78 -24.03
C SER A 325 -18.73 1.99 -22.78
N VAL A 326 -20.02 1.74 -22.61
CA VAL A 326 -20.57 0.80 -21.64
C VAL A 326 -21.48 -0.12 -22.41
N PHE A 327 -21.39 -1.42 -22.13
CA PHE A 327 -22.37 -2.36 -22.63
C PHE A 327 -22.58 -3.47 -21.61
N SER A 328 -23.79 -4.02 -21.61
CA SER A 328 -24.13 -5.18 -20.81
C SER A 328 -24.99 -6.12 -21.65
N PHE A 329 -24.88 -7.41 -21.37
CA PHE A 329 -25.77 -8.41 -21.91
C PHE A 329 -26.08 -9.46 -20.84
N ARG A 330 -27.28 -10.02 -20.90
CA ARG A 330 -27.81 -10.92 -19.87
C ARG A 330 -28.56 -12.08 -20.51
N THR A 331 -28.63 -13.19 -19.81
CA THR A 331 -29.63 -14.22 -20.14
C THR A 331 -31.03 -13.67 -20.00
N SER A 332 -31.94 -14.16 -20.83
CA SER A 332 -33.37 -13.83 -20.81
C SER A 332 -34.14 -14.91 -21.55
N ASP A 333 -35.46 -14.78 -21.62
CA ASP A 333 -36.34 -15.65 -22.41
C ASP A 333 -35.92 -15.73 -23.91
N LYS A 334 -35.13 -14.76 -24.38
CA LYS A 334 -34.60 -14.68 -25.76
C LYS A 334 -33.10 -15.01 -25.88
N VAL A 335 -32.38 -15.07 -24.76
CA VAL A 335 -30.92 -15.30 -24.72
C VAL A 335 -30.65 -16.45 -23.78
N SER A 336 -30.40 -17.63 -24.35
CA SER A 336 -30.05 -18.83 -23.60
C SER A 336 -28.70 -18.68 -22.87
N ALA A 337 -28.44 -19.55 -21.89
CA ALA A 337 -27.14 -19.60 -21.22
C ALA A 337 -25.99 -19.89 -22.19
N ASP A 338 -26.18 -20.80 -23.16
CA ASP A 338 -25.15 -21.10 -24.15
C ASP A 338 -24.88 -19.90 -25.07
N THR A 339 -25.92 -19.22 -25.54
CA THR A 339 -25.79 -17.99 -26.33
C THR A 339 -25.10 -16.87 -25.53
N PHE A 340 -25.41 -16.75 -24.24
CA PHE A 340 -24.70 -15.82 -23.34
C PHE A 340 -23.20 -16.14 -23.28
N TRP A 341 -22.84 -17.41 -23.08
CA TRP A 341 -21.44 -17.84 -22.98
C TRP A 341 -20.68 -17.72 -24.30
N GLU A 342 -21.33 -17.89 -25.44
CA GLU A 342 -20.77 -17.56 -26.76
C GLU A 342 -20.45 -16.06 -26.87
N GLY A 343 -21.33 -15.19 -26.35
CA GLY A 343 -21.10 -13.75 -26.26
C GLY A 343 -19.89 -13.40 -25.38
N VAL A 344 -19.80 -13.98 -24.18
CA VAL A 344 -18.64 -13.79 -23.29
C VAL A 344 -17.36 -14.30 -23.97
N ARG A 345 -17.38 -15.49 -24.57
CA ARG A 345 -16.22 -16.06 -25.27
C ARG A 345 -15.75 -15.16 -26.41
N THR A 346 -16.68 -14.59 -27.16
CA THR A 346 -16.39 -13.65 -28.25
C THR A 346 -15.75 -12.37 -27.72
N TYR A 347 -16.24 -11.81 -26.61
CA TYR A 347 -15.57 -10.67 -25.99
C TYR A 347 -14.14 -11.00 -25.53
N PHE A 348 -13.96 -12.16 -24.88
CA PHE A 348 -12.64 -12.58 -24.41
C PHE A 348 -11.66 -12.87 -25.55
N SER A 349 -12.11 -13.42 -26.67
CA SER A 349 -11.22 -13.67 -27.83
C SER A 349 -10.69 -12.37 -28.46
N LEU A 350 -11.33 -11.23 -28.18
CA LEU A 350 -10.91 -9.91 -28.65
C LEU A 350 -9.90 -9.21 -27.72
N PHE A 351 -9.44 -9.83 -26.63
CA PHE A 351 -8.50 -9.18 -25.70
C PHE A 351 -7.17 -8.81 -26.35
N ILE A 352 -6.63 -9.65 -27.23
CA ILE A 352 -5.41 -9.33 -27.98
C ILE A 352 -5.60 -8.05 -28.82
N PRO A 353 -6.57 -7.98 -29.75
CA PRO A 353 -6.75 -6.76 -30.55
C PRO A 353 -7.15 -5.54 -29.72
N PHE A 354 -7.94 -5.68 -28.66
CA PHE A 354 -8.27 -4.59 -27.73
C PHE A 354 -7.02 -4.05 -27.03
N THR A 355 -6.22 -4.92 -26.42
CA THR A 355 -5.02 -4.50 -25.70
C THR A 355 -3.91 -4.01 -26.64
N ASP A 356 -3.83 -4.51 -27.88
CA ASP A 356 -2.93 -3.98 -28.90
C ASP A 356 -3.33 -2.57 -29.36
N ALA A 357 -4.64 -2.28 -29.38
CA ALA A 357 -5.18 -0.94 -29.59
C ALA A 357 -5.04 -0.01 -28.37
N GLY A 358 -4.49 -0.50 -27.25
CA GLY A 358 -4.27 0.29 -26.04
C GLY A 358 -5.54 0.54 -25.20
N THR A 359 -6.61 -0.23 -25.43
CA THR A 359 -7.86 -0.07 -24.67
C THR A 359 -7.74 -0.66 -23.27
N TYR A 360 -8.63 -0.19 -22.41
CA TYR A 360 -8.80 -0.66 -21.04
C TYR A 360 -10.29 -0.74 -20.74
N SER A 361 -10.72 -1.80 -20.06
CA SER A 361 -12.06 -1.81 -19.46
C SER A 361 -12.08 -2.61 -18.17
N TRP A 362 -12.95 -2.21 -17.27
CA TRP A 362 -13.44 -3.05 -16.18
C TRP A 362 -14.69 -3.80 -16.63
N PHE A 363 -14.75 -5.09 -16.30
CA PHE A 363 -15.92 -5.93 -16.51
C PHE A 363 -16.27 -6.70 -15.24
N THR A 364 -17.55 -7.04 -15.12
CA THR A 364 -18.07 -7.91 -14.08
C THR A 364 -18.89 -9.03 -14.73
N LEU A 365 -18.68 -10.26 -14.28
CA LEU A 365 -19.43 -11.44 -14.68
C LEU A 365 -20.12 -12.03 -13.45
N LEU A 366 -21.45 -12.11 -13.50
CA LEU A 366 -22.31 -12.49 -12.39
C LEU A 366 -23.21 -13.66 -12.77
N ASN A 367 -23.42 -14.57 -11.82
CA ASN A 367 -24.50 -15.54 -11.84
C ASN A 367 -25.55 -15.16 -10.79
N LEU A 368 -26.75 -14.89 -11.26
CA LEU A 368 -27.93 -14.44 -10.53
C LEU A 368 -28.94 -15.60 -10.50
N ASN A 369 -28.61 -16.66 -9.76
CA ASN A 369 -29.44 -17.85 -9.58
C ASN A 369 -29.80 -18.54 -10.91
N GLY A 370 -28.80 -18.82 -11.74
CA GLY A 370 -28.97 -19.48 -13.05
C GLY A 370 -29.22 -18.52 -14.21
N SER A 371 -29.41 -17.22 -13.94
CA SER A 371 -29.34 -16.16 -14.94
C SER A 371 -27.97 -15.49 -14.92
N TYR A 372 -27.35 -15.25 -16.07
CA TYR A 372 -26.01 -14.64 -16.14
C TYR A 372 -26.07 -13.19 -16.59
N SER A 373 -25.16 -12.37 -16.05
CA SER A 373 -24.96 -10.97 -16.45
C SER A 373 -23.50 -10.73 -16.75
N PHE A 374 -23.23 -10.10 -17.88
CA PHE A 374 -21.95 -9.51 -18.20
C PHE A 374 -22.14 -8.00 -18.27
N ASP A 375 -21.42 -7.27 -17.43
CA ASP A 375 -21.48 -5.83 -17.34
C ASP A 375 -20.09 -5.26 -17.59
N MET A 376 -19.94 -4.46 -18.63
CA MET A 376 -18.73 -3.68 -18.90
C MET A 376 -19.05 -2.21 -18.67
N GLY A 377 -18.51 -1.64 -17.59
CA GLY A 377 -18.67 -0.23 -17.34
C GLY A 377 -17.82 0.32 -16.20
N PRO A 378 -17.33 1.57 -16.29
CA PRO A 378 -17.06 2.39 -17.48
C PRO A 378 -15.55 2.60 -17.76
N PHE A 379 -15.24 3.07 -18.97
CA PHE A 379 -14.13 4.00 -19.20
C PHE A 379 -14.72 5.43 -19.16
N PHE A 380 -13.97 6.46 -18.76
CA PHE A 380 -14.37 7.72 -18.07
C PHE A 380 -15.54 8.66 -18.50
N ALA A 381 -15.98 9.44 -17.50
CA ALA A 381 -17.10 10.40 -17.52
C ALA A 381 -16.67 11.88 -17.72
N PRO A 382 -17.09 12.54 -18.81
CA PRO A 382 -17.00 14.00 -18.96
C PRO A 382 -18.23 14.73 -18.37
N ASN A 383 -18.01 15.95 -17.85
CA ASN A 383 -19.02 16.92 -17.36
C ASN A 383 -19.55 16.77 -15.91
N HIS A 384 -18.78 16.16 -15.02
CA HIS A 384 -19.07 16.08 -13.58
C HIS A 384 -18.17 17.04 -12.76
N THR A 385 -18.67 17.59 -11.64
CA THR A 385 -17.86 18.34 -10.66
C THR A 385 -17.01 17.37 -9.82
N ILE A 386 -15.92 17.85 -9.20
CA ILE A 386 -15.07 17.06 -8.26
C ILE A 386 -15.95 16.41 -7.17
N GLU A 387 -16.94 17.14 -6.68
CA GLU A 387 -17.86 16.70 -5.64
C GLU A 387 -18.77 15.56 -6.12
N SER A 388 -19.26 15.60 -7.37
CA SER A 388 -20.04 14.49 -7.95
C SER A 388 -19.18 13.28 -8.38
N PHE A 389 -17.93 13.51 -8.79
CA PHE A 389 -16.97 12.44 -9.12
C PHE A 389 -16.61 11.60 -7.88
N ASN A 390 -16.49 12.23 -6.71
CA ASN A 390 -16.18 11.56 -5.44
C ASN A 390 -17.33 10.71 -4.87
N VAL A 391 -18.57 10.93 -5.33
CA VAL A 391 -19.77 10.19 -4.88
C VAL A 391 -20.06 8.99 -5.79
N ASP A 392 -19.79 9.10 -7.10
CA ASP A 392 -20.17 8.08 -8.08
C ASP A 392 -19.09 7.02 -8.37
N VAL A 393 -17.82 7.29 -8.06
CA VAL A 393 -16.72 6.31 -8.19
C VAL A 393 -16.52 5.57 -6.87
N GLY A 394 -17.45 4.68 -6.53
CA GLY A 394 -17.40 3.80 -5.34
C GLY A 394 -16.28 2.76 -5.32
N LEU A 395 -15.16 3.00 -6.01
CA LEU A 395 -13.97 2.15 -6.02
C LEU A 395 -13.10 2.34 -4.76
N ASN A 396 -13.30 3.44 -4.01
CA ASN A 396 -12.62 3.70 -2.73
C ASN A 396 -13.55 3.41 -1.54
N ALA A 397 -14.21 2.25 -1.52
CA ALA A 397 -15.03 1.87 -0.38
C ALA A 397 -14.13 1.50 0.82
N ALA A 398 -14.34 2.14 1.97
CA ALA A 398 -13.62 1.84 3.21
C ALA A 398 -14.53 1.19 4.27
N GLY A 399 -13.96 0.76 5.39
CA GLY A 399 -14.69 0.26 6.55
C GLY A 399 -15.33 -1.12 6.35
N ARG A 400 -14.96 -1.87 5.30
CA ARG A 400 -15.52 -3.19 4.99
C ARG A 400 -14.59 -4.32 5.45
N ILE A 401 -15.18 -5.41 5.90
CA ILE A 401 -14.45 -6.67 6.13
C ILE A 401 -14.36 -7.38 4.78
N SER A 402 -13.15 -7.60 4.27
CA SER A 402 -12.92 -8.30 3.01
C SER A 402 -11.67 -9.17 3.08
N VAL A 403 -11.66 -10.25 2.29
CA VAL A 403 -10.47 -11.05 2.00
C VAL A 403 -10.27 -10.95 0.48
N PRO A 404 -9.35 -10.09 0.01
CA PRO A 404 -9.13 -9.86 -1.41
C PRO A 404 -8.22 -10.93 -2.01
N GLY A 405 -8.26 -11.07 -3.33
CA GLY A 405 -7.33 -11.90 -4.07
C GLY A 405 -7.36 -11.56 -5.55
N ASN A 406 -6.33 -11.95 -6.31
CA ASN A 406 -6.27 -11.60 -7.72
C ASN A 406 -5.38 -12.55 -8.54
N ARG A 407 -5.47 -12.45 -9.88
CA ARG A 407 -4.55 -13.12 -10.80
C ARG A 407 -4.28 -12.30 -12.07
N LEU A 408 -3.02 -12.28 -12.50
CA LEU A 408 -2.56 -11.76 -13.77
C LEU A 408 -2.45 -12.91 -14.78
N LEU A 409 -3.19 -12.83 -15.88
CA LEU A 409 -3.18 -13.82 -16.96
C LEU A 409 -2.43 -13.25 -18.19
N PRO A 410 -1.37 -13.92 -18.66
CA PRO A 410 -0.51 -13.41 -19.72
C PRO A 410 -1.13 -13.57 -21.10
N ARG A 411 -0.61 -12.81 -22.07
CA ARG A 411 -0.97 -12.87 -23.49
C ARG A 411 -0.89 -14.28 -24.07
N ALA A 412 0.08 -15.08 -23.63
CA ALA A 412 0.26 -16.45 -24.08
C ALA A 412 -0.99 -17.33 -23.86
N ASN A 413 -1.84 -17.01 -22.87
CA ASN A 413 -3.10 -17.70 -22.65
C ASN A 413 -4.13 -17.47 -23.76
N TRP A 414 -4.00 -16.41 -24.56
CA TRP A 414 -4.87 -16.12 -25.70
C TRP A 414 -4.25 -16.51 -27.05
N GLU A 415 -2.92 -16.59 -27.14
CA GLU A 415 -2.21 -16.96 -28.37
C GLU A 415 -2.29 -18.46 -28.66
N ASP A 416 -2.26 -19.30 -27.61
CA ASP A 416 -2.40 -20.75 -27.72
C ASP A 416 -3.89 -21.14 -27.58
N PRO A 417 -4.52 -21.76 -28.61
CA PRO A 417 -5.92 -22.15 -28.56
C PRO A 417 -6.27 -23.12 -27.42
N ALA A 418 -5.35 -24.03 -27.06
CA ALA A 418 -5.56 -24.96 -25.95
C ALA A 418 -5.53 -24.22 -24.61
N LYS A 419 -4.57 -23.29 -24.43
CA LYS A 419 -4.53 -22.44 -23.22
C LYS A 419 -5.73 -21.51 -23.13
N PHE A 420 -6.19 -20.94 -24.26
CA PHE A 420 -7.38 -20.10 -24.29
C PHE A 420 -8.62 -20.89 -23.87
N ASN A 421 -8.78 -22.11 -24.39
CA ASN A 421 -9.88 -22.99 -24.02
C ASN A 421 -9.85 -23.37 -22.54
N ALA A 422 -8.68 -23.73 -22.00
CA ALA A 422 -8.53 -24.03 -20.58
C ALA A 422 -8.83 -22.81 -19.70
N THR A 423 -8.30 -21.64 -20.06
CA THR A 423 -8.52 -20.38 -19.34
C THR A 423 -10.00 -19.98 -19.35
N PHE A 424 -10.65 -20.05 -20.51
CA PHE A 424 -12.06 -19.73 -20.63
C PHE A 424 -12.96 -20.73 -19.89
N ALA A 425 -12.60 -22.02 -19.88
CA ALA A 425 -13.30 -23.02 -19.10
C ALA A 425 -13.24 -22.72 -17.60
N VAL A 426 -12.08 -22.28 -17.08
CA VAL A 426 -11.97 -21.83 -15.68
C VAL A 426 -12.90 -20.64 -15.43
N ILE A 427 -12.86 -19.60 -16.26
CA ILE A 427 -13.74 -18.41 -16.12
C ILE A 427 -15.22 -18.81 -16.07
N ARG A 428 -15.65 -19.65 -17.03
CA ARG A 428 -17.04 -20.15 -17.11
C ARG A 428 -17.41 -20.93 -15.85
N ASN A 429 -16.61 -21.93 -15.47
CA ASN A 429 -16.88 -22.79 -14.32
C ASN A 429 -17.01 -21.99 -13.02
N GLN A 430 -16.16 -20.98 -12.81
CA GLN A 430 -16.21 -20.14 -11.62
C GLN A 430 -17.51 -19.34 -11.56
N SER A 431 -17.93 -18.74 -12.67
CA SER A 431 -19.22 -18.04 -12.75
C SER A 431 -20.41 -18.99 -12.61
N GLU A 432 -20.39 -20.16 -13.25
CA GLU A 432 -21.46 -21.16 -13.14
C GLU A 432 -21.60 -21.69 -11.71
N ALA A 433 -20.51 -21.76 -10.96
CA ALA A 433 -20.49 -22.05 -9.52
C ALA A 433 -21.02 -20.90 -8.63
N GLY A 434 -21.53 -19.82 -9.22
CA GLY A 434 -22.12 -18.70 -8.47
C GLY A 434 -21.13 -17.60 -8.05
N ARG A 435 -19.86 -17.70 -8.48
CA ARG A 435 -18.81 -16.76 -8.05
C ARG A 435 -18.85 -15.50 -8.91
N ARG A 436 -18.62 -14.36 -8.26
CA ARG A 436 -18.52 -13.06 -8.93
C ARG A 436 -17.10 -12.87 -9.43
N LEU A 437 -16.97 -12.61 -10.72
CA LEU A 437 -15.67 -12.34 -11.34
C LEU A 437 -15.60 -10.86 -11.72
N TYR A 438 -14.60 -10.18 -11.21
CA TYR A 438 -14.24 -8.84 -11.65
C TYR A 438 -12.96 -8.93 -12.45
N GLY A 439 -12.82 -8.10 -13.47
CA GLY A 439 -11.58 -8.09 -14.21
C GLY A 439 -11.38 -6.89 -15.09
N TYR A 440 -10.15 -6.79 -15.56
CA TYR A 440 -9.71 -5.80 -16.52
C TYR A 440 -9.16 -6.50 -17.75
N HIS A 441 -9.41 -5.96 -18.94
CA HIS A 441 -8.46 -6.12 -20.02
C HIS A 441 -7.51 -4.93 -19.98
N GLN A 442 -6.21 -5.20 -19.94
CA GLN A 442 -5.17 -4.16 -19.95
C GLN A 442 -3.84 -4.79 -20.31
N ALA A 443 -3.00 -4.06 -21.04
CA ALA A 443 -1.63 -4.49 -21.32
C ALA A 443 -0.63 -3.37 -21.02
N PRO A 444 -0.27 -3.18 -19.74
CA PRO A 444 0.73 -2.18 -19.34
C PRO A 444 2.07 -2.35 -20.06
N ARG A 445 2.53 -3.60 -20.23
CA ARG A 445 3.82 -3.91 -20.88
C ARG A 445 4.97 -3.11 -20.24
N ASN A 446 6.00 -2.77 -21.01
CA ASN A 446 7.04 -1.80 -20.63
C ASN A 446 7.08 -0.65 -21.64
N ARG A 447 5.97 0.11 -21.76
CA ARG A 447 5.85 1.19 -22.76
C ARG A 447 6.88 2.29 -22.58
N ALA A 448 7.27 2.57 -21.34
CA ALA A 448 8.25 3.59 -21.00
C ALA A 448 9.71 3.11 -21.08
N ASN A 449 9.95 1.83 -21.46
CA ASN A 449 11.25 1.16 -21.42
C ASN A 449 11.97 1.36 -20.07
N ALA A 450 11.23 1.27 -18.97
CA ALA A 450 11.74 1.45 -17.62
C ALA A 450 12.46 0.19 -17.14
N ASP A 451 13.64 0.36 -16.53
CA ASP A 451 14.26 -0.64 -15.67
C ASP A 451 13.83 -0.38 -14.22
N ASN A 452 12.93 -1.19 -13.69
CA ASN A 452 12.40 -1.09 -12.34
C ASN A 452 11.92 -2.45 -11.82
N ALA A 453 11.48 -2.51 -10.57
CA ALA A 453 11.11 -3.73 -9.87
C ALA A 453 9.62 -4.12 -10.01
N VAL A 454 8.86 -3.51 -10.93
CA VAL A 454 7.48 -3.91 -11.20
C VAL A 454 7.44 -5.39 -11.52
N ASN A 455 6.52 -6.14 -10.88
CA ASN A 455 6.35 -7.57 -11.10
C ASN A 455 6.39 -7.93 -12.59
N SER A 456 7.28 -8.85 -12.96
CA SER A 456 7.52 -9.24 -14.36
C SER A 456 6.25 -9.72 -15.08
N ALA A 457 5.24 -10.22 -14.37
CA ALA A 457 3.95 -10.61 -14.94
C ALA A 457 3.21 -9.44 -15.64
N PHE A 458 3.36 -8.20 -15.16
CA PHE A 458 2.73 -7.02 -15.80
C PHE A 458 3.27 -6.75 -17.21
N ARG A 459 4.43 -7.31 -17.56
CA ARG A 459 5.01 -7.17 -18.90
C ARG A 459 4.27 -8.00 -19.94
N GLN A 460 3.56 -9.04 -19.50
CA GLN A 460 2.87 -10.00 -20.37
C GLN A 460 1.35 -10.02 -20.17
N VAL A 461 0.83 -9.46 -19.08
CA VAL A 461 -0.61 -9.49 -18.75
C VAL A 461 -1.46 -8.85 -19.85
N ILE A 462 -2.58 -9.49 -20.17
CA ILE A 462 -3.68 -8.88 -20.93
C ILE A 462 -5.04 -8.99 -20.23
N CYS A 463 -5.12 -9.82 -19.19
CA CYS A 463 -6.30 -9.92 -18.32
C CYS A 463 -5.86 -9.93 -16.85
N PHE A 464 -6.43 -9.03 -16.06
CA PHE A 464 -6.23 -8.94 -14.63
C PHE A 464 -7.55 -9.24 -13.93
N LEU A 465 -7.64 -10.35 -13.19
CA LEU A 465 -8.85 -10.76 -12.47
C LEU A 465 -8.73 -10.45 -10.99
N VAL A 466 -9.81 -9.97 -10.40
CA VAL A 466 -9.93 -9.64 -8.98
C VAL A 466 -11.08 -10.44 -8.38
N PHE A 467 -10.83 -10.94 -7.17
CA PHE A 467 -11.70 -11.83 -6.41
C PHE A 467 -11.84 -11.33 -4.97
N GLY A 468 -12.93 -11.73 -4.32
CA GLY A 468 -13.13 -11.47 -2.90
C GLY A 468 -13.85 -12.63 -2.23
N GLY A 469 -13.39 -12.99 -1.03
CA GLY A 469 -14.07 -13.96 -0.18
C GLY A 469 -15.44 -13.43 0.27
N THR A 470 -16.44 -14.31 0.32
CA THR A 470 -17.77 -13.96 0.82
C THR A 470 -17.78 -14.03 2.34
N LEU A 471 -18.05 -12.91 3.01
CA LEU A 471 -18.10 -12.82 4.47
C LEU A 471 -19.40 -12.21 4.96
N ALA A 472 -19.88 -12.70 6.09
CA ALA A 472 -20.93 -12.04 6.86
C ALA A 472 -20.41 -10.69 7.43
N PRO A 473 -21.29 -9.75 7.83
CA PRO A 473 -20.87 -8.46 8.39
C PRO A 473 -19.98 -8.55 9.63
N ASN A 474 -20.13 -9.59 10.46
CA ASN A 474 -19.35 -9.84 11.67
C ASN A 474 -18.92 -11.32 11.73
N PRO A 475 -17.95 -11.75 10.90
CA PRO A 475 -17.61 -13.16 10.76
C PRO A 475 -16.77 -13.66 11.95
N THR A 476 -16.89 -14.92 12.35
CA THR A 476 -15.96 -15.54 13.30
C THR A 476 -14.58 -15.76 12.65
N PRO A 477 -13.49 -15.94 13.41
CA PRO A 477 -12.20 -16.35 12.85
C PRO A 477 -12.29 -17.60 11.95
N ALA A 478 -13.09 -18.59 12.34
CA ALA A 478 -13.33 -19.78 11.53
C ALA A 478 -14.02 -19.47 10.18
N GLN A 479 -15.00 -18.55 10.17
CA GLN A 479 -15.65 -18.11 8.92
C GLN A 479 -14.68 -17.33 8.02
N VAL A 480 -13.80 -16.51 8.61
CA VAL A 480 -12.74 -15.80 7.87
C VAL A 480 -11.76 -16.79 7.25
N LYS A 481 -11.32 -17.79 8.02
CA LYS A 481 -10.45 -18.87 7.54
C LYS A 481 -11.07 -19.62 6.38
N ALA A 482 -12.31 -20.08 6.55
CA ALA A 482 -13.03 -20.83 5.51
C ALA A 482 -13.16 -20.00 4.22
N ALA A 483 -13.47 -18.71 4.32
CA ALA A 483 -13.55 -17.83 3.15
C ALA A 483 -12.18 -17.61 2.47
N SER A 484 -11.09 -17.50 3.24
CA SER A 484 -9.73 -17.41 2.68
C SER A 484 -9.31 -18.71 2.00
N GLU A 485 -9.59 -19.86 2.62
CA GLU A 485 -9.31 -21.19 2.07
C GLU A 485 -10.12 -21.48 0.80
N GLU A 486 -11.42 -21.14 0.77
CA GLU A 486 -12.24 -21.24 -0.45
C GLU A 486 -11.65 -20.36 -1.56
N LEU A 487 -11.37 -19.09 -1.24
CA LEU A 487 -10.79 -18.15 -2.18
C LEU A 487 -9.46 -18.67 -2.77
N GLN A 488 -8.57 -19.18 -1.93
CA GLN A 488 -7.27 -19.66 -2.38
C GLN A 488 -7.34 -20.97 -3.15
N ASN A 489 -8.02 -21.96 -2.58
CA ASN A 489 -7.95 -23.35 -3.04
C ASN A 489 -8.97 -23.64 -4.13
N GLU A 490 -10.11 -22.96 -4.14
CA GLU A 490 -11.19 -23.25 -5.08
C GLU A 490 -11.34 -22.17 -6.15
N ILE A 491 -11.11 -20.90 -5.81
CA ILE A 491 -11.29 -19.78 -6.75
C ILE A 491 -9.98 -19.48 -7.48
N ILE A 492 -8.90 -19.16 -6.76
CA ILE A 492 -7.64 -18.68 -7.33
C ILE A 492 -6.80 -19.83 -7.89
N ALA A 493 -6.74 -21.00 -7.23
CA ALA A 493 -5.89 -22.11 -7.65
C ALA A 493 -6.13 -22.57 -9.12
N PRO A 494 -7.37 -22.68 -9.64
CA PRO A 494 -7.59 -22.96 -11.06
C PRO A 494 -6.99 -21.91 -12.00
N PHE A 495 -7.03 -20.63 -11.64
CA PHE A 495 -6.39 -19.57 -12.43
C PHE A 495 -4.86 -19.63 -12.35
N ARG A 496 -4.31 -19.98 -11.18
CA ARG A 496 -2.87 -20.22 -11.00
C ARG A 496 -2.38 -21.36 -11.89
N ALA A 497 -3.17 -22.42 -12.02
CA ALA A 497 -2.83 -23.58 -12.84
C ALA A 497 -2.79 -23.30 -14.35
N VAL A 498 -3.63 -22.40 -14.87
CA VAL A 498 -3.64 -22.04 -16.31
C VAL A 498 -2.70 -20.89 -16.65
N ALA A 499 -2.14 -20.20 -15.66
CA ALA A 499 -1.23 -19.08 -15.84
C ALA A 499 -0.21 -19.08 -14.71
N THR A 500 0.77 -20.00 -14.78
CA THR A 500 1.82 -20.11 -13.77
C THR A 500 2.81 -18.95 -13.83
N GLU A 501 3.54 -18.69 -12.75
CA GLU A 501 4.56 -17.64 -12.67
C GLU A 501 5.64 -17.82 -13.75
N SER A 502 6.05 -19.06 -14.02
CA SER A 502 7.03 -19.38 -15.06
C SER A 502 6.52 -19.17 -16.47
N GLU A 503 5.20 -19.07 -16.66
CA GLU A 503 4.56 -18.81 -17.96
C GLU A 503 4.09 -17.36 -18.10
N GLY A 504 4.52 -16.46 -17.21
CA GLY A 504 4.18 -15.04 -17.25
C GLY A 504 2.95 -14.64 -16.43
N GLY A 505 2.37 -15.57 -15.68
CA GLY A 505 1.34 -15.28 -14.68
C GLY A 505 1.93 -14.65 -13.42
N GLY A 506 1.05 -14.14 -12.55
CA GLY A 506 1.43 -13.60 -11.24
C GLY A 506 0.23 -13.05 -10.48
N ALA A 507 0.50 -12.33 -9.40
CA ALA A 507 -0.50 -11.60 -8.63
C ALA A 507 0.01 -10.19 -8.32
N TYR A 508 -0.92 -9.23 -8.30
CA TYR A 508 -0.64 -7.85 -7.93
C TYR A 508 -0.58 -7.71 -6.41
N LEU A 509 0.60 -7.38 -5.88
CA LEU A 509 0.92 -7.37 -4.45
C LEU A 509 0.10 -6.38 -3.58
N ASN A 510 -0.56 -5.42 -4.22
CA ASN A 510 -1.38 -4.41 -3.54
C ASN A 510 -2.83 -4.86 -3.33
N GLU A 511 -3.32 -5.83 -4.10
CA GLU A 511 -4.72 -6.30 -4.10
C GLU A 511 -4.81 -7.83 -3.92
N ALA A 512 -3.83 -8.40 -3.23
CA ALA A 512 -3.68 -9.84 -3.08
C ALA A 512 -4.22 -10.35 -1.73
N ASN A 513 -4.38 -11.66 -1.64
CA ASN A 513 -4.63 -12.31 -0.37
C ASN A 513 -3.30 -12.38 0.42
N VAL A 514 -3.37 -12.18 1.73
CA VAL A 514 -2.22 -12.31 2.64
C VAL A 514 -1.67 -13.75 2.69
N ASP A 515 -2.53 -14.74 2.45
CA ASP A 515 -2.20 -16.17 2.46
C ASP A 515 -1.80 -16.69 1.05
N GLU A 516 -1.43 -15.81 0.12
CA GLU A 516 -0.99 -16.25 -1.22
C GLU A 516 0.21 -17.23 -1.11
N PRO A 517 0.07 -18.48 -1.58
CA PRO A 517 1.17 -19.43 -1.54
C PRO A 517 2.28 -18.98 -2.48
N GLN A 518 3.54 -19.12 -2.04
CA GLN A 518 4.71 -18.70 -2.82
C GLN A 518 4.63 -17.23 -3.26
N TRP A 519 4.10 -16.36 -2.38
CA TRP A 519 3.90 -14.93 -2.65
C TRP A 519 5.15 -14.24 -3.20
N GLN A 520 6.37 -14.71 -2.89
CA GLN A 520 7.61 -14.18 -3.45
C GLN A 520 7.59 -14.21 -4.99
N ALA A 521 7.28 -15.37 -5.57
CA ALA A 521 7.18 -15.53 -7.01
C ALA A 521 5.92 -14.86 -7.55
N ALA A 522 4.79 -14.99 -6.86
CA ALA A 522 3.53 -14.41 -7.32
C ALA A 522 3.57 -12.88 -7.39
N PHE A 523 4.13 -12.21 -6.37
CA PHE A 523 4.09 -10.75 -6.19
C PHE A 523 5.26 -10.02 -6.84
N TYR A 524 6.42 -10.66 -6.95
CA TYR A 524 7.64 -10.03 -7.42
C TYR A 524 8.21 -10.71 -8.67
N GLY A 525 7.68 -11.88 -9.05
CA GLY A 525 8.13 -12.63 -10.21
C GLY A 525 9.62 -12.95 -10.12
N THR A 526 10.33 -12.71 -11.22
CA THR A 526 11.77 -12.97 -11.33
C THR A 526 12.64 -11.99 -10.53
N HIS A 527 12.06 -10.93 -9.96
CA HIS A 527 12.81 -9.86 -9.30
C HIS A 527 13.08 -10.09 -7.81
N TYR A 528 12.41 -11.07 -7.19
CA TYR A 528 12.51 -11.30 -5.74
C TYR A 528 13.94 -11.49 -5.23
N PRO A 529 14.83 -12.28 -5.87
CA PRO A 529 16.19 -12.47 -5.37
C PRO A 529 17.00 -11.16 -5.28
N ARG A 530 16.91 -10.32 -6.31
CA ARG A 530 17.57 -9.00 -6.35
C ARG A 530 16.97 -8.06 -5.31
N LEU A 531 15.64 -8.04 -5.18
CA LEU A 531 14.96 -7.25 -4.15
C LEU A 531 15.42 -7.63 -2.74
N LEU A 532 15.55 -8.93 -2.46
CA LEU A 532 16.00 -9.43 -1.16
C LEU A 532 17.45 -9.05 -0.85
N GLU A 533 18.34 -9.06 -1.84
CA GLU A 533 19.71 -8.54 -1.71
C GLU A 533 19.70 -7.06 -1.33
N LEU A 534 18.89 -6.25 -2.02
CA LEU A 534 18.78 -4.82 -1.73
C LEU A 534 18.14 -4.54 -0.37
N LYS A 535 17.17 -5.36 0.06
CA LYS A 535 16.60 -5.27 1.41
C LYS A 535 17.68 -5.44 2.46
N ARG A 536 18.57 -6.43 2.29
CA ARG A 536 19.69 -6.68 3.21
C ARG A 536 20.74 -5.57 3.16
N LYS A 537 20.93 -4.92 2.01
CA LYS A 537 21.83 -3.77 1.86
C LYS A 537 21.30 -2.52 2.59
N TYR A 538 20.04 -2.16 2.36
CA TYR A 538 19.45 -0.90 2.83
C TYR A 538 18.80 -0.99 4.21
N ASP A 539 18.39 -2.17 4.65
CA ASP A 539 17.81 -2.41 5.96
C ASP A 539 18.30 -3.74 6.55
N PRO A 540 19.61 -3.85 6.88
CA PRO A 540 20.19 -5.07 7.45
C PRO A 540 19.64 -5.44 8.83
N LYS A 541 18.94 -4.50 9.49
CA LYS A 541 18.47 -4.59 10.87
C LYS A 541 16.96 -4.86 10.96
N ASP A 542 16.28 -5.02 9.82
CA ASP A 542 14.82 -5.19 9.73
C ASP A 542 14.06 -4.12 10.53
N VAL A 543 14.41 -2.85 10.30
CA VAL A 543 13.68 -1.70 10.82
C VAL A 543 12.30 -1.64 10.18
N PHE A 544 12.23 -1.89 8.87
CA PHE A 544 10.99 -1.89 8.11
C PHE A 544 10.45 -3.32 7.95
N TYR A 545 9.20 -3.51 8.36
CA TYR A 545 8.47 -4.76 8.17
C TYR A 545 7.08 -4.47 7.64
N ALA A 546 6.63 -5.29 6.71
CA ALA A 546 5.23 -5.44 6.35
C ALA A 546 4.99 -6.88 5.91
N THR A 547 3.81 -7.43 6.23
CA THR A 547 3.43 -8.80 5.84
C THR A 547 3.50 -8.95 4.33
N THR A 548 4.12 -10.02 3.81
CA THR A 548 4.39 -10.27 2.37
C THR A 548 5.29 -9.24 1.68
N ALA A 549 5.96 -8.36 2.42
CA ALA A 549 6.99 -7.49 1.85
C ALA A 549 8.31 -8.25 1.69
N VAL A 550 9.20 -7.77 0.81
CA VAL A 550 10.52 -8.35 0.61
C VAL A 550 11.26 -8.53 1.95
N GLY A 551 11.68 -9.76 2.27
CA GLY A 551 12.37 -10.12 3.52
C GLY A 551 11.46 -10.38 4.73
N SER A 552 10.13 -10.28 4.59
CA SER A 552 9.19 -10.47 5.70
C SER A 552 9.11 -11.91 6.20
N GLU A 553 9.53 -12.89 5.40
CA GLU A 553 9.50 -14.33 5.72
C GLU A 553 10.38 -14.75 6.89
N ARG A 554 11.16 -13.83 7.46
CA ARG A 554 11.94 -14.03 8.69
C ARG A 554 11.17 -13.65 9.96
N TRP A 555 9.94 -13.16 9.79
CA TRP A 555 9.12 -12.62 10.85
C TRP A 555 7.72 -13.22 10.80
N GLU A 556 7.10 -13.31 11.97
CA GLU A 556 5.70 -13.68 12.18
C GLU A 556 5.01 -12.64 13.06
N VAL A 557 3.71 -12.43 12.83
CA VAL A 557 2.87 -11.65 13.74
C VAL A 557 2.06 -12.65 14.57
N ARG A 558 2.32 -12.69 15.88
CA ARG A 558 1.61 -13.56 16.84
C ARG A 558 0.31 -12.91 17.28
N ASP A 559 -0.73 -13.04 16.47
CA ASP A 559 -2.06 -12.44 16.65
C ASP A 559 -3.17 -13.42 17.06
N GLY A 560 -2.81 -14.69 17.26
CA GLY A 560 -3.73 -15.75 17.66
C GLY A 560 -4.67 -16.18 16.55
N GLU A 561 -5.82 -16.76 16.89
CA GLU A 561 -6.78 -17.26 15.90
C GLU A 561 -7.62 -16.10 15.33
N GLN A 562 -7.15 -15.51 14.23
CA GLN A 562 -7.86 -14.45 13.49
C GLN A 562 -8.51 -14.94 12.19
N GLY A 563 -8.17 -16.17 11.78
CA GLY A 563 -8.63 -16.81 10.54
C GLY A 563 -7.72 -16.59 9.33
N VAL A 564 -7.05 -15.44 9.27
CA VAL A 564 -5.95 -15.09 8.35
C VAL A 564 -4.89 -14.32 9.12
N GLN A 565 -3.69 -14.15 8.56
CA GLN A 565 -2.66 -13.32 9.19
C GLN A 565 -3.11 -11.84 9.24
N THR A 566 -3.30 -11.31 10.45
CA THR A 566 -3.59 -9.90 10.70
C THR A 566 -2.38 -9.19 11.31
N GLN A 567 -2.56 -7.93 11.69
CA GLN A 567 -1.54 -7.12 12.37
C GLN A 567 -1.82 -6.95 13.87
N ASN A 568 -2.78 -7.72 14.41
CA ASN A 568 -3.27 -7.68 15.79
C ASN A 568 -2.39 -8.47 16.78
N GLY A 569 -1.07 -8.35 16.65
CA GLY A 569 -0.17 -9.21 17.40
C GLY A 569 1.27 -8.73 17.47
N ARG A 570 2.03 -9.36 18.36
CA ARG A 570 3.45 -9.06 18.56
C ARG A 570 4.26 -9.56 17.36
N LEU A 571 5.18 -8.74 16.87
CA LEU A 571 6.06 -9.07 15.74
C LEU A 571 7.32 -9.80 16.25
N CYS A 572 7.52 -11.03 15.82
CA CYS A 572 8.57 -11.92 16.28
C CYS A 572 9.38 -12.52 15.13
N ARG A 573 10.65 -12.84 15.36
CA ARG A 573 11.51 -13.55 14.42
C ARG A 573 11.18 -15.05 14.46
N LEU A 574 11.28 -15.69 13.29
CA LEU A 574 11.10 -17.13 13.09
C LEU A 574 12.37 -17.94 13.38
#